data_AF-A0A1F4AVD1-F1
#
_entry.id   AF-A0A1F4AVD1-F1
#
_cell.length_a   1.000
_cell.length_b   1.000
_cell.length_c   1.000
_cell.angle_alpha   90.00
_cell.angle_beta   90.00
_cell.angle_gamma   90.00
#
_symmetry.space_group_name_H-M   'P 1'
#
loop_
_entity.id
_entity.type
_entity.pdbx_description
1 polymer ?
#
loop_
_entity_poly.entity_id
_entity_poly.type
_entity_poly.pdbx_seq_one_letter_code
_entity_poly.pdbx_strand_id
1 'polypeptide(L)' 'MPLLDRLFAQPIFASNDLFRDPKMPTKPVVTQLLQRLTDAGVLKQLREARGRRAQMLALVELVNLCEGKRVV' A
#
# COMPACT_ATOMS: atom_id res chain seq x y z
N MET A 1 6.59 13.35 0.65
CA MET A 1 6.95 12.32 -0.35
C MET A 1 5.64 11.63 -0.70
N PRO A 2 5.05 11.86 -1.88
CA PRO A 2 3.62 11.67 -2.11
C PRO A 2 3.12 10.24 -1.84
N LEU A 3 3.94 9.22 -2.12
CA LEU A 3 3.61 7.83 -1.76
C LEU A 3 3.48 7.65 -0.24
N LEU A 4 4.47 8.13 0.52
CA LEU A 4 4.48 8.01 1.98
C LEU A 4 3.27 8.71 2.60
N ASP A 5 3.02 9.95 2.18
CA ASP A 5 1.89 10.75 2.63
C ASP A 5 0.57 9.99 2.37
N ARG A 6 0.47 9.32 1.23
CA ARG A 6 -0.68 8.49 0.87
C ARG A 6 -0.83 7.22 1.71
N LEU A 7 0.28 6.54 2.04
CA LEU A 7 0.28 5.35 2.90
C LEU A 7 -0.22 5.66 4.30
N PHE A 8 0.18 6.79 4.89
CA PHE A 8 -0.29 7.22 6.21
C PHE A 8 -1.75 7.69 6.18
N ALA A 9 -2.16 8.41 5.12
CA ALA A 9 -3.54 8.87 4.99
C ALA A 9 -4.55 7.73 4.75
N GLN A 10 -4.14 6.66 4.08
CA GLN A 10 -4.98 5.47 3.85
C GLN A 10 -4.11 4.20 3.90
N PRO A 11 -3.98 3.58 5.08
CA PRO A 11 -3.06 2.45 5.28
C PRO A 11 -3.52 1.16 4.62
N ILE A 12 -4.79 1.04 4.21
CA ILE A 12 -5.34 -0.10 3.47
C ILE A 12 -5.84 0.41 2.11
N PHE A 13 -5.21 -0.05 1.03
CA PHE A 13 -5.46 0.49 -0.31
C PHE A 13 -5.29 -0.56 -1.42
N ALA A 14 -5.94 -0.31 -2.55
CA ALA A 14 -5.66 -1.04 -3.79
C ALA A 14 -4.51 -0.36 -4.53
N SER A 15 -3.60 -1.15 -5.11
CA SER A 15 -2.40 -0.60 -5.77
C SER A 15 -2.71 0.36 -6.92
N ASN A 16 -3.85 0.18 -7.61
CA ASN A 16 -4.27 1.03 -8.72
C ASN A 16 -4.79 2.42 -8.27
N ASP A 17 -5.27 2.55 -7.02
CA ASP A 17 -5.82 3.82 -6.53
C ASP A 17 -4.74 4.88 -6.28
N LEU A 18 -3.48 4.47 -6.13
CA LEU A 18 -2.34 5.38 -6.00
C LEU A 18 -2.13 6.23 -7.26
N PHE A 19 -2.48 5.71 -8.44
CA PHE A 19 -2.27 6.39 -9.72
C PHE A 19 -3.36 7.41 -10.05
N ARG A 20 -4.34 7.60 -9.15
CA ARG A 20 -5.32 8.68 -9.27
C ARG A 20 -4.75 10.02 -8.77
N ASP A 21 -3.69 10.00 -7.97
CA ASP A 21 -3.04 11.20 -7.47
C ASP A 21 -2.05 11.74 -8.52
N PRO A 22 -2.25 12.96 -9.05
CA PRO A 22 -1.35 13.54 -10.05
C PRO A 22 0.06 13.83 -9.52
N LYS A 23 0.25 13.87 -8.18
CA LYS A 23 1.56 14.03 -7.54
C LYS A 23 2.33 12.72 -7.43
N MET A 24 1.70 11.59 -7.74
CA MET A 24 2.33 10.28 -7.62
C MET A 24 3.47 10.14 -8.64
N PRO A 25 4.60 9.50 -8.28
CA PRO A 25 5.64 9.17 -9.24
C PRO A 25 5.11 8.26 -10.35
N THR A 26 5.94 8.07 -11.38
CA THR A 26 5.58 7.20 -12.49
C THR A 26 5.20 5.79 -12.02
N LYS A 27 4.28 5.15 -12.75
CA LYS A 27 3.79 3.81 -12.43
C LYS A 27 4.90 2.78 -12.18
N PRO A 28 5.96 2.68 -13.00
CA PRO A 28 7.06 1.75 -12.75
C PRO A 28 7.78 1.99 -11.41
N VAL A 29 8.02 3.26 -11.04
CA VAL A 29 8.69 3.63 -9.79
C VAL A 29 7.84 3.22 -8.59
N VAL A 30 6.54 3.55 -8.62
CA VAL A 30 5.61 3.20 -7.53
C VAL A 30 5.51 1.69 -7.38
N THR A 31 5.34 0.94 -8.48
CA THR A 31 5.27 -0.52 -8.43
C THR A 31 6.55 -1.12 -7.84
N GLN A 32 7.73 -0.62 -8.23
CA GLN A 32 8.99 -1.09 -7.66
C GLN A 32 9.09 -0.80 -6.16
N LEU A 33 8.67 0.38 -5.72
CA LEU A 33 8.66 0.74 -4.30
C LEU A 33 7.69 -0.14 -3.50
N LEU A 34 6.48 -0.36 -4.00
CA LEU A 34 5.50 -1.25 -3.35
C LEU A 34 6.05 -2.67 -3.22
N GLN A 35 6.73 -3.19 -4.26
CA GLN A 35 7.37 -4.49 -4.20
C GLN A 35 8.42 -4.52 -3.08
N ARG A 36 9.36 -3.56 -3.07
CA ARG A 36 10.41 -3.47 -2.03
C ARG A 36 9.84 -3.37 -0.61
N LEU A 37 8.78 -2.59 -0.43
CA LEU A 37 8.12 -2.45 0.88
C LEU A 37 7.38 -3.73 1.30
N THR A 38 6.85 -4.48 0.34
CA THR A 38 6.23 -5.79 0.60
C THR A 38 7.29 -6.82 0.96
N ASP A 39 8.39 -6.88 0.21
CA ASP A 39 9.52 -7.78 0.45
C ASP A 39 10.20 -7.51 1.81
N ALA A 40 10.25 -6.23 2.21
CA ALA A 40 10.74 -5.81 3.53
C ALA A 40 9.75 -6.07 4.67
N GLY A 41 8.53 -6.57 4.40
CA GLY A 41 7.50 -6.84 5.39
C GLY A 41 6.76 -5.59 5.92
N VAL A 42 7.05 -4.40 5.39
CA VAL A 42 6.39 -3.15 5.77
C VAL A 42 4.94 -3.12 5.29
N LEU A 43 4.70 -3.60 4.07
CA LEU A 43 3.36 -3.78 3.53
C LEU A 43 2.97 -5.26 3.54
N LYS A 44 1.79 -5.57 4.07
CA LYS A 44 1.20 -6.89 3.97
C LYS A 44 0.23 -6.95 2.79
N GLN A 45 0.36 -7.98 1.97
CA GLN A 45 -0.64 -8.27 0.95
C GLN A 45 -1.87 -8.91 1.61
N LEU A 46 -3.00 -8.22 1.59
CA LEU A 46 -4.27 -8.75 2.10
C LEU A 46 -4.99 -9.59 1.06
N ARG A 47 -4.75 -9.28 -0.21
CA ARG A 47 -5.35 -9.97 -1.34
C ARG A 47 -4.47 -9.82 -2.57
N GLU A 48 -4.19 -10.94 -3.21
CA GLU A 48 -3.46 -10.98 -4.47
C GLU A 48 -4.23 -10.31 -5.61
N ALA A 49 -3.49 -9.86 -6.62
CA ALA A 49 -4.09 -9.41 -7.87
C ALA A 49 -4.60 -10.63 -8.66
N ARG A 50 -5.77 -10.49 -9.29
CA ARG A 50 -6.34 -11.54 -10.17
C ARG A 50 -7.05 -10.92 -11.36
N GLY A 51 -6.56 -11.18 -12.57
CA GLY A 51 -7.11 -10.61 -13.80
C GLY A 51 -7.17 -9.08 -13.73
N ARG A 52 -8.36 -8.50 -13.88
CA ARG A 52 -8.58 -7.03 -13.79
C ARG A 52 -8.63 -6.50 -12.36
N ARG A 53 -8.56 -7.36 -11.34
CA ARG A 53 -8.65 -6.96 -9.93
C ARG A 53 -7.26 -6.64 -9.39
N ALA A 54 -7.07 -5.41 -8.93
CA ALA A 54 -5.84 -4.99 -8.27
C ALA A 54 -5.64 -5.71 -6.91
N GLN A 55 -4.37 -5.90 -6.54
CA GLN A 55 -3.99 -6.37 -5.22
C GLN A 55 -4.36 -5.35 -4.14
N MET A 56 -4.64 -5.85 -2.93
CA MET A 56 -4.83 -5.04 -1.73
C MET A 56 -3.59 -5.14 -0.86
N LEU A 57 -3.07 -3.99 -0.46
CA LEU A 57 -1.92 -3.87 0.44
C LEU A 57 -2.35 -3.13 1.71
N ALA A 58 -1.66 -3.43 2.81
CA ALA A 58 -1.87 -2.79 4.09
C ALA A 58 -0.55 -2.45 4.79
N LEU A 59 -0.44 -1.23 5.34
CA LEU A 59 0.58 -0.85 6.31
C LEU A 59 0.16 -1.34 7.70
N VAL A 60 0.39 -2.62 7.95
CA VAL A 60 -0.22 -3.36 9.08
C VAL A 60 0.23 -2.86 10.45
N GLU A 61 1.49 -2.45 10.58
CA GLU A 61 1.99 -1.90 11.84
C GLU A 61 1.23 -0.65 12.26
N LEU A 62 0.93 0.25 11.32
CA LEU A 62 0.16 1.46 11.58
C LEU A 62 -1.28 1.13 11.98
N VAL A 63 -1.92 0.21 11.25
CA VAL A 63 -3.30 -0.23 11.56
C VAL A 63 -3.37 -0.82 12.97
N ASN A 64 -2.48 -1.75 13.29
CA ASN A 64 -2.45 -2.40 14.60
C ASN A 64 -2.15 -1.40 15.72
N LEU A 65 -1.27 -0.42 15.46
CA LEU A 65 -0.95 0.64 16.42
C LEU A 65 -2.16 1.53 16.72
N CYS A 66 -2.87 1.97 15.68
CA CYS A 66 -4.07 2.81 15.83
C CYS A 66 -5.24 2.08 16.51
N GLU A 67 -5.37 0.77 16.30
CA GLU A 67 -6.42 -0.06 16.90
C GLU A 67 -6.09 -0.53 18.33
N GLY A 68 -4.83 -0.37 18.77
CA GLY A 68 -4.36 -0.85 20.08
C GLY A 68 -4.36 -2.38 20.23
N LYS A 69 -4.51 -3.12 19.11
CA LYS A 69 -4.57 -4.59 19.07
C LYS A 69 -4.12 -5.09 17.70
N ARG A 70 -3.77 -6.38 17.62
CA ARG A 70 -3.42 -7.03 16.35
C ARG A 70 -4.70 -7.43 15.60
N VAL A 71 -5.03 -6.71 14.54
CA VAL A 71 -6.25 -6.89 13.72
C VAL A 71 -5.96 -7.58 12.39
N VAL A 72 -4.75 -7.41 11.87
CA VAL A 72 -4.33 -7.91 10.55
C VAL A 72 -3.08 -8.77 10.65
#